data_AF-A0A524J1K6-F1
#
_entry.id   AF-A0A524J1K6-F1
#
_cell.length_a   1.000
_cell.length_b   1.000
_cell.length_c   1.000
_cell.angle_alpha   90.00
_cell.angle_beta   90.00
_cell.angle_gamma   90.00
#
_symmetry.space_group_name_H-M   'P 1'
#
loop_
_entity.id
_entity.type
_entity.pdbx_description
1 polymer ?
#
loop_
_entity_poly.entity_id
_entity_poly.type
_entity_poly.pdbx_seq_one_letter_code
_entity_poly.pdbx_strand_id
1 'polypeptide(L)' 'MQAWVLGDTPGFRTDYPIPHPTPGEALIQVHLAGICNTDLELRRGYMD' A
#
# COMPACT_ATOMS: atom_id res chain seq x y z
N MET A 1 -6.77 -9.56 -0.56
CA MET A 1 -5.79 -9.29 0.50
C MET A 1 -6.23 -8.11 1.33
N GLN A 2 -5.69 -7.98 2.53
CA GLN A 2 -5.90 -6.80 3.36
C GLN A 2 -4.91 -5.70 2.97
N ALA A 3 -5.34 -4.45 2.96
CA ALA A 3 -4.51 -3.31 2.57
C ALA A 3 -4.97 -2.02 3.27
N TRP A 4 -4.01 -1.14 3.57
CA TRP A 4 -4.30 0.26 3.86
C TRP A 4 -4.17 1.06 2.56
N VAL A 5 -5.25 1.63 2.06
CA VAL A 5 -5.27 2.36 0.79
C VAL A 5 -5.15 3.85 1.07
N LEU A 6 -4.16 4.50 0.47
CA LEU A 6 -3.98 5.96 0.50
C LEU A 6 -4.52 6.53 -0.81
N GLY A 7 -5.80 6.92 -0.83
CA GLY A 7 -6.43 7.68 -1.92
C GLY A 7 -7.18 8.89 -1.34
N ASP A 8 -8.06 9.50 -2.12
CA ASP A 8 -8.88 10.65 -1.69
C ASP A 8 -9.54 10.43 -0.32
N THR A 9 -9.99 9.20 -0.07
CA THR A 9 -10.42 8.74 1.25
C THR A 9 -9.52 7.57 1.68
N PRO A 10 -8.62 7.77 2.66
CA PRO A 10 -7.79 6.69 3.15
C PRO A 10 -8.62 5.68 3.95
N GLY A 11 -8.25 4.39 3.88
CA GLY A 11 -8.97 3.38 4.64
C GLY A 11 -8.39 1.97 4.58
N PHE A 12 -8.77 1.16 5.57
CA PHE A 12 -8.46 -0.26 5.62
C PHE A 12 -9.46 -1.06 4.77
N ARG A 13 -8.93 -1.88 3.86
CA ARG A 13 -9.69 -2.75 2.95
C ARG A 13 -9.33 -4.19 3.23
N THR A 14 -10.31 -5.08 3.23
CA THR A 14 -10.12 -6.52 3.42
C THR A 14 -10.23 -7.32 2.12
N ASP A 15 -10.63 -6.66 1.04
CA ASP A 15 -11.01 -7.20 -0.26
C ASP A 15 -10.09 -6.72 -1.41
N TYR A 16 -8.92 -6.16 -1.10
CA TYR A 16 -8.02 -5.60 -2.12
C TYR A 16 -7.47 -6.71 -3.04
N PRO A 17 -7.36 -6.51 -4.37
CA PRO A 17 -6.88 -7.55 -5.28
C PRO A 17 -5.43 -7.95 -4.97
N ILE A 18 -5.13 -9.25 -5.13
CA ILE A 18 -3.75 -9.75 -5.06
C ILE A 18 -3.07 -9.41 -6.40
N PRO A 19 -1.89 -8.75 -6.41
CA PRO A 19 -1.19 -8.44 -7.63
C PRO A 19 -0.57 -9.70 -8.27
N HIS A 20 -0.43 -9.67 -9.60
CA HIS A 20 0.25 -10.71 -10.36
C HIS A 20 1.64 -10.19 -10.76
N PRO A 21 2.75 -10.80 -10.31
CA PRO A 21 4.08 -10.32 -10.63
C PRO A 21 4.39 -10.51 -12.12
N THR A 22 5.06 -9.53 -12.72
CA THR A 22 5.58 -9.62 -14.09
C THR A 22 6.99 -10.25 -14.11
N PRO A 23 7.55 -10.63 -15.28
CA PRO A 23 8.89 -11.20 -15.34
C PRO A 23 9.93 -10.27 -14.68
N GLY A 24 10.61 -10.77 -13.66
CA GLY A 24 11.60 -10.01 -12.87
C GLY A 24 11.09 -9.52 -11.52
N GLU A 25 9.80 -9.69 -11.21
CA GLU A 25 9.21 -9.32 -9.92
C GLU A 25 8.93 -10.54 -9.04
N ALA A 26 8.80 -10.32 -7.73
CA ALA A 26 8.41 -11.33 -6.77
C ALA A 26 7.11 -10.92 -6.05
N LEU A 27 6.21 -11.87 -5.85
CA LEU A 27 5.05 -11.69 -4.98
C LEU A 27 5.45 -12.01 -3.53
N ILE A 28 5.38 -11.02 -2.64
CA ILE A 28 5.78 -11.16 -1.24
C ILE A 28 4.55 -11.22 -0.34
N GLN A 29 4.49 -12.22 0.54
CA GLN A 29 3.54 -12.25 1.64
C GLN A 29 4.05 -11.35 2.78
N VAL A 30 3.51 -10.15 2.86
CA VAL A 30 3.89 -9.18 3.90
C VAL A 30 3.34 -9.62 5.26
N HIS A 31 4.24 -9.94 6.20
CA HIS A 31 3.87 -10.26 7.58
C HIS A 31 3.89 -9.03 8.51
N LEU A 32 4.76 -8.07 8.22
CA LEU A 32 4.92 -6.82 8.96
C LEU A 32 5.39 -5.73 8.00
N ALA A 33 4.83 -4.53 8.13
CA ALA A 33 5.27 -3.33 7.42
C ALA A 33 5.60 -2.24 8.44
N GLY A 34 6.73 -1.56 8.27
CA GLY A 34 7.06 -0.38 9.04
C GLY A 34 6.28 0.83 8.53
N ILE A 35 5.94 1.75 9.44
CA ILE A 35 5.36 3.06 9.10
C ILE A 35 6.44 4.11 9.30
N CYS A 36 6.64 4.96 8.31
CA CYS A 36 7.62 6.04 8.32
C CYS A 36 6.94 7.40 8.13
N ASN A 37 7.69 8.49 8.33
CA ASN A 37 7.13 9.84 8.18
C ASN A 37 6.65 10.12 6.74
N THR A 38 7.31 9.54 5.73
CA THR A 38 6.94 9.71 4.33
C THR A 38 5.51 9.23 4.03
N ASP A 39 5.04 8.18 4.71
CA ASP A 39 3.65 7.70 4.57
C ASP A 39 2.63 8.77 4.99
N LEU A 40 2.97 9.57 6.01
CA LEU A 40 2.13 10.67 6.48
C LEU A 40 2.15 11.86 5.54
N GLU A 41 3.30 12.17 4.93
CA GLU A 41 3.43 13.24 3.95
C GLU A 41 2.71 12.89 2.63
N LEU A 42 2.77 11.62 2.20
CA LEU A 42 1.98 11.12 1.07
C LEU A 42 0.48 11.37 1.27
N ARG A 43 -0.04 11.13 2.47
CA ARG A 43 -1.45 11.42 2.82
C ARG A 43 -1.80 12.91 2.74
N ARG A 44 -0.81 13.80 2.84
CA ARG A 44 -1.00 15.26 2.82
C ARG A 44 -0.89 15.86 1.40
N GLY A 45 -0.68 15.03 0.37
CA GLY A 45 -0.52 15.50 -1.01
C GLY A 45 0.90 15.97 -1.34
N TYR A 46 1.92 15.49 -0.62
CA TYR A 46 3.30 15.91 -0.85
C TYR A 46 3.92 15.41 -2.18
N MET A 47 3.23 14.52 -2.90
CA MET A 47 3.73 13.91 -4.14
C MET A 47 2.78 14.17 -5.33
N ASP A 48 2.26 15.40 -5.40
CA ASP A 48 1.66 15.98 -6.62
C ASP A 48 2.72 16.74 -7.44
#